data_AF-A0A495K0W5-F1
#
_entry.id   AF-A0A495K0W5-F1
#
_cell.length_a   1.000
_cell.length_b   1.000
_cell.length_c   1.000
_cell.angle_alpha   90.00
_cell.angle_beta   90.00
_cell.angle_gamma   90.00
#
_symmetry.space_group_name_H-M   'P 1'
#
loop_
_entity.id
_entity.type
_entity.pdbx_description
1 polymer ?
#
loop_
_entity_poly.entity_id
_entity_poly.type
_entity_poly.pdbx_seq_one_letter_code
_entity_poly.pdbx_strand_id
1 'polypeptide(L)'
;MSETTGTLIMAAKGADAPRFEFTADQTNKLLELLGLSPDDPSIDVATILTVIEDMSKASAGDPIAAAKKAGLTTIDPESLTHLQAEAQKGRDLIAASARREVEDKVDTAIKAGKIPPARKGHWITLVTNDGALGEVLASMPANVLPVAEIGHSGGAEDAAEPAEWFR
;
A
#
# COMPACT_ATOMS: atom_id res chain seq x y z
N MET A 1 -21.93 -32.43 -45.10
CA MET A 1 -21.65 -31.31 -44.17
C MET A 1 -21.49 -30.09 -45.04
N SER A 2 -22.53 -29.26 -45.08
CA SER A 2 -22.60 -28.09 -45.97
C SER A 2 -22.01 -26.91 -45.21
N GLU A 3 -20.81 -26.48 -45.56
CA GLU A 3 -20.24 -25.25 -45.01
C GLU A 3 -20.87 -24.06 -45.74
N THR A 4 -21.71 -23.32 -45.02
CA THR A 4 -22.34 -22.10 -45.51
C THR A 4 -21.31 -20.99 -45.47
N THR A 5 -20.66 -20.75 -46.61
CA THR A 5 -19.81 -19.58 -46.84
C THR A 5 -20.65 -18.31 -46.71
N GLY A 6 -20.54 -17.61 -45.59
CA GLY A 6 -21.12 -16.29 -45.39
C GLY A 6 -20.30 -15.24 -46.15
N THR A 7 -20.70 -14.93 -47.38
CA THR A 7 -20.05 -13.90 -48.20
C THR A 7 -20.50 -12.50 -47.75
N LEU A 8 -19.61 -11.76 -47.08
CA LEU A 8 -19.80 -10.35 -46.79
C LEU A 8 -19.36 -9.52 -48.02
N ILE A 9 -20.28 -9.26 -48.95
CA ILE A 9 -20.00 -8.44 -50.13
C ILE A 9 -20.08 -6.95 -49.76
N MET A 10 -18.93 -6.31 -49.49
CA MET A 10 -18.85 -4.85 -49.50
C MET A 10 -19.00 -4.34 -50.94
N ALA A 11 -20.21 -3.95 -51.32
CA ALA A 11 -20.49 -3.40 -52.63
C ALA A 11 -20.02 -1.93 -52.74
N ALA A 12 -18.73 -1.72 -53.00
CA ALA A 12 -18.22 -0.46 -53.51
C ALA A 12 -18.32 -0.43 -55.05
N LYS A 13 -18.99 0.59 -55.57
CA LYS A 13 -19.25 0.80 -57.00
C LYS A 13 -17.95 1.16 -57.75
N GLY A 14 -17.42 0.22 -58.54
CA GLY A 14 -16.29 0.43 -59.46
C GLY A 14 -15.66 -0.90 -59.87
N ALA A 15 -15.48 -1.14 -61.17
CA ALA A 15 -15.19 -2.45 -61.75
C ALA A 15 -13.72 -2.92 -61.69
N ASP A 16 -12.84 -2.26 -60.94
CA ASP A 16 -11.45 -2.72 -60.74
C ASP A 16 -10.85 -2.10 -59.46
N ALA A 17 -11.17 -2.68 -58.30
CA ALA A 17 -10.56 -2.33 -57.02
C ALA A 17 -10.13 -3.63 -56.32
N PRO A 18 -8.99 -3.67 -55.62
CA PRO A 18 -8.58 -4.85 -54.87
C PRO A 18 -9.64 -5.19 -53.85
N ARG A 19 -10.34 -6.32 -54.07
CA ARG A 19 -11.32 -6.85 -53.13
C ARG A 19 -10.56 -7.61 -52.06
N PHE A 20 -10.52 -7.05 -50.87
CA PHE A 20 -10.02 -7.77 -49.70
C PHE A 20 -11.11 -8.74 -49.24
N GLU A 21 -10.94 -10.01 -49.59
CA GLU A 21 -11.77 -11.09 -49.05
C GLU A 21 -11.15 -11.56 -47.73
N PHE A 22 -11.88 -11.37 -46.64
CA PHE A 22 -11.48 -11.90 -45.33
C PHE A 22 -11.95 -13.34 -45.19
N THR A 23 -11.08 -14.22 -44.71
CA THR A 23 -11.49 -15.57 -44.31
C THR A 23 -12.35 -15.51 -43.04
N ALA A 24 -13.09 -16.59 -42.75
CA ALA A 24 -13.88 -16.69 -41.52
C ALA A 24 -13.01 -16.50 -40.26
N ASP A 25 -11.80 -17.08 -40.24
CA ASP A 25 -10.85 -16.91 -39.14
C ASP A 25 -10.37 -15.46 -38.98
N GLN A 26 -10.11 -14.77 -40.09
CA GLN A 26 -9.72 -13.36 -40.07
C GLN A 26 -10.86 -12.46 -39.59
N THR A 27 -12.09 -12.81 -39.94
CA THR A 27 -13.29 -12.10 -39.50
C THR A 27 -13.52 -12.30 -38.00
N ASN A 28 -13.40 -13.53 -37.51
CA ASN A 28 -13.52 -13.84 -36.08
C ASN A 28 -12.46 -13.11 -35.26
N LYS A 29 -11.21 -13.10 -35.74
CA LYS A 29 -10.11 -12.38 -35.10
C LYS A 29 -10.32 -10.86 -35.12
N LEU A 30 -10.88 -10.31 -36.18
CA LEU A 30 -11.23 -8.89 -36.24
C LEU A 30 -12.32 -8.55 -35.22
N LEU A 31 -13.38 -9.37 -35.11
CA LEU A 31 -14.44 -9.18 -34.13
C LEU A 31 -13.91 -9.26 -32.69
N GLU A 32 -13.05 -10.25 -32.42
CA GLU A 32 -12.38 -10.38 -31.12
C GLU A 32 -11.53 -9.15 -30.77
N LEU A 33 -10.75 -8.63 -31.73
CA LEU A 33 -9.96 -7.40 -31.54
C LEU A 33 -10.82 -6.16 -31.30
N LEU A 34 -12.03 -6.13 -31.84
CA LEU A 34 -13.01 -5.07 -31.64
C LEU A 34 -13.85 -5.27 -30.37
N GLY A 35 -13.66 -6.38 -29.63
CA GLY A 35 -14.44 -6.72 -28.45
C GLY A 35 -15.88 -7.16 -28.76
N LEU A 36 -16.15 -7.54 -30.01
CA LEU A 36 -17.43 -8.02 -30.49
C LEU A 36 -17.44 -9.56 -30.49
N SER A 37 -18.55 -10.16 -30.04
CA SER A 37 -18.67 -11.63 -30.02
C SER A 37 -18.91 -12.16 -31.43
N PRO A 38 -18.09 -13.10 -31.95
CA PRO A 38 -18.25 -13.63 -33.30
C PRO A 38 -19.54 -14.42 -33.50
N ASP A 39 -20.19 -14.85 -32.42
CA ASP A 39 -21.42 -15.66 -32.44
C ASP A 39 -22.71 -14.81 -32.38
N ASP A 40 -22.61 -13.49 -32.35
CA ASP A 40 -23.78 -12.60 -32.28
C ASP A 40 -24.34 -12.32 -33.70
N PRO A 41 -25.54 -12.81 -34.02
CA PRO A 41 -26.15 -12.65 -35.35
C PRO A 41 -26.64 -11.22 -35.63
N SER A 42 -26.62 -10.34 -34.63
CA SER A 42 -27.00 -8.93 -34.79
C SER A 42 -25.86 -8.04 -35.26
N ILE A 43 -24.62 -8.56 -35.28
CA ILE A 43 -23.45 -7.81 -35.75
C ILE A 43 -23.47 -7.75 -37.27
N ASP A 44 -23.72 -6.55 -37.79
CA ASP A 44 -23.60 -6.23 -39.20
C ASP A 44 -22.38 -5.34 -39.48
N VAL A 45 -22.11 -5.11 -40.76
CA VAL A 45 -20.99 -4.25 -41.21
C VAL A 45 -21.13 -2.83 -40.69
N ALA A 46 -22.36 -2.33 -40.56
CA ALA A 46 -22.62 -1.00 -40.03
C ALA A 46 -22.16 -0.89 -38.58
N THR A 47 -22.46 -1.90 -37.74
CA THR A 47 -22.05 -1.98 -36.34
C THR A 47 -20.53 -2.05 -36.19
N ILE A 48 -19.86 -2.84 -37.04
CA ILE A 48 -18.40 -2.93 -37.05
C ILE A 48 -17.78 -1.55 -37.40
N LEU A 49 -18.30 -0.88 -38.42
CA LEU A 49 -17.84 0.45 -38.81
C LEU A 49 -18.08 1.51 -37.72
N THR A 50 -19.22 1.46 -37.03
CA THR A 50 -19.50 2.38 -35.92
C THR A 50 -18.53 2.16 -34.75
N VAL A 51 -18.22 0.91 -34.40
CA VAL A 51 -17.25 0.59 -33.35
C VAL A 51 -15.85 1.07 -33.74
N ILE A 52 -15.41 0.85 -34.98
CA ILE A 52 -14.12 1.34 -35.47
C ILE A 52 -14.09 2.88 -35.46
N GLU A 53 -15.17 3.53 -35.87
CA GLU A 53 -15.27 4.99 -35.88
C GLU A 53 -15.22 5.56 -34.46
N ASP A 54 -15.91 4.95 -33.50
CA ASP A 54 -15.90 5.34 -32.09
C ASP A 54 -14.53 5.12 -31.45
N MET A 55 -13.88 3.98 -31.72
CA MET A 55 -12.51 3.72 -31.29
C MET A 55 -11.51 4.69 -31.90
N SER A 56 -11.69 5.05 -33.18
CA SER A 56 -10.86 6.04 -33.87
C SER A 56 -11.04 7.44 -33.27
N LYS A 57 -12.28 7.85 -32.96
CA LYS A 57 -12.57 9.12 -32.27
C LYS A 57 -12.05 9.15 -30.84
N ALA A 58 -12.12 8.03 -30.13
CA ALA A 58 -11.54 7.88 -28.81
C ALA A 58 -10.00 7.98 -28.82
N SER A 59 -9.36 7.45 -29.88
CA SER A 59 -7.91 7.52 -30.10
C SER A 59 -7.45 8.88 -30.65
N ALA A 60 -8.30 9.58 -31.41
CA ALA A 60 -8.02 10.90 -32.00
C ALA A 60 -8.17 12.06 -31.00
N GLY A 61 -8.72 11.81 -29.81
CA GLY A 61 -8.75 12.77 -28.72
C GLY A 61 -7.47 12.70 -27.90
N ASP A 62 -6.89 13.86 -27.55
CA ASP A 62 -5.79 13.91 -26.59
C ASP A 62 -6.27 13.27 -25.25
N PRO A 63 -5.70 12.13 -24.83
CA PRO A 63 -6.12 11.42 -23.62
C PRO A 63 -5.96 12.30 -22.37
N ILE A 64 -5.04 13.26 -22.40
CA ILE A 64 -4.82 14.25 -21.34
C ILE A 64 -6.00 15.21 -21.26
N ALA A 65 -6.53 15.66 -22.40
CA ALA A 65 -7.70 16.53 -22.47
C ALA A 65 -8.99 15.82 -22.02
N ALA A 66 -9.13 14.52 -22.34
CA ALA A 66 -10.25 13.70 -21.88
C ALA A 66 -10.20 13.47 -20.36
N ALA A 67 -9.03 13.12 -19.82
CA ALA A 67 -8.84 12.96 -18.37
C ALA A 67 -9.14 14.26 -17.62
N LYS A 68 -8.65 15.41 -18.12
CA LYS A 68 -8.91 16.72 -17.50
C LYS A 68 -10.39 17.09 -17.48
N LYS A 69 -11.15 16.78 -18.54
CA LYS A 69 -12.62 16.98 -18.58
C LYS A 69 -13.35 16.10 -17.58
N ALA A 70 -12.82 14.92 -17.27
CA ALA A 70 -13.33 14.01 -16.25
C ALA A 70 -12.86 14.36 -14.82
N GLY A 71 -12.12 15.46 -14.63
CA GLY A 71 -11.57 15.84 -13.32
C GLY A 71 -10.41 14.96 -12.86
N LEU A 72 -9.83 14.17 -13.77
CA LEU A 72 -8.70 13.28 -13.50
C LEU A 72 -7.39 13.96 -13.92
N THR A 73 -6.37 13.84 -13.08
CA THR A 73 -5.01 14.29 -13.40
C THR A 73 -4.21 13.10 -13.89
N THR A 74 -3.71 13.17 -15.12
CA THR A 74 -2.76 12.19 -15.65
C THR A 74 -1.41 12.33 -14.95
N ILE A 75 -0.97 11.27 -14.30
CA ILE A 75 0.36 11.15 -13.69
C ILE A 75 1.18 10.17 -14.53
N ASP A 76 2.47 10.45 -14.64
CA ASP A 76 3.43 9.55 -15.28
C ASP A 76 3.48 8.19 -14.56
N PRO A 77 3.47 7.05 -15.28
CA PRO A 77 3.41 5.73 -14.67
C PRO A 77 4.59 5.42 -13.74
N GLU A 78 5.81 5.90 -14.04
CA GLU A 78 6.96 5.71 -13.15
C GLU A 78 6.73 6.45 -11.82
N SER A 79 6.25 7.70 -11.90
CA SER A 79 5.90 8.51 -10.74
C SER A 79 4.81 7.86 -9.87
N LEU A 80 3.81 7.22 -10.49
CA LEU A 80 2.76 6.48 -9.78
C LEU A 80 3.32 5.27 -9.02
N THR A 81 4.20 4.50 -9.66
CA THR A 81 4.84 3.35 -8.99
C THR A 81 5.74 3.78 -7.83
N HIS A 82 6.48 4.88 -7.98
CA HIS A 82 7.29 5.45 -6.91
C HIS A 82 6.41 5.88 -5.73
N LEU A 83 5.31 6.60 -6.00
CA LEU A 83 4.39 7.06 -4.95
C LEU A 83 3.74 5.91 -4.20
N GLN A 84 3.35 4.83 -4.89
CA GLN A 84 2.82 3.63 -4.25
C GLN A 84 3.85 2.96 -3.33
N ALA A 85 5.10 2.87 -3.78
CA ALA A 85 6.20 2.32 -2.99
C ALA A 85 6.49 3.18 -1.75
N GLU A 86 6.52 4.50 -1.89
CA GLU A 86 6.70 5.43 -0.77
C GLU A 86 5.53 5.40 0.22
N ALA A 87 4.29 5.33 -0.27
CA ALA A 87 3.12 5.19 0.58
C ALA A 87 3.17 3.89 1.40
N GLN A 88 3.64 2.78 0.81
CA GLN A 88 3.82 1.54 1.54
C GLN A 88 4.89 1.67 2.62
N LYS A 89 6.06 2.20 2.28
CA LYS A 89 7.14 2.46 3.24
C LYS A 89 6.68 3.38 4.38
N GLY A 90 5.89 4.42 4.07
CA GLY A 90 5.32 5.32 5.06
C GLY A 90 4.41 4.59 6.05
N ARG A 91 3.55 3.68 5.58
CA ARG A 91 2.70 2.85 6.46
C ARG A 91 3.54 1.97 7.39
N ASP A 92 4.60 1.36 6.87
CA ASP A 92 5.50 0.51 7.65
C ASP A 92 6.27 1.33 8.70
N LEU A 93 6.73 2.54 8.35
CA LEU A 93 7.41 3.46 9.26
C LEU A 93 6.49 3.97 10.37
N ILE A 94 5.22 4.30 10.06
CA ILE A 94 4.25 4.72 11.07
C ILE A 94 4.03 3.58 12.08
N ALA A 95 3.84 2.35 11.62
CA ALA A 95 3.69 1.20 12.50
C ALA A 95 4.92 0.97 13.39
N ALA A 96 6.12 1.11 12.83
CA ALA A 96 7.36 1.00 13.58
C ALA A 96 7.53 2.14 14.62
N SER A 97 7.17 3.38 14.25
CA SER A 97 7.24 4.53 15.14
C SER A 97 6.30 4.41 16.34
N ALA A 98 5.05 3.98 16.12
CA ALA A 98 4.07 3.77 17.18
C ALA A 98 4.55 2.73 18.19
N ARG A 99 5.16 1.64 17.72
CA ARG A 99 5.75 0.63 18.60
C ARG A 99 6.91 1.19 19.43
N ARG A 100 7.81 1.95 18.79
CA ARG A 100 8.96 2.56 19.46
C ARG A 100 8.53 3.55 20.54
N GLU A 101 7.51 4.35 20.27
CA GLU A 101 6.96 5.29 21.25
C GLU A 101 6.42 4.58 22.50
N VAL A 102 5.76 3.43 22.32
CA VAL A 102 5.30 2.61 23.45
C VAL A 102 6.48 2.05 24.23
N GLU A 103 7.49 1.51 23.56
CA GLU A 103 8.68 0.96 24.19
C GLU A 103 9.44 2.05 24.98
N ASP A 104 9.61 3.25 24.42
CA ASP A 104 10.29 4.38 25.05
C ASP A 104 9.52 4.90 26.29
N LYS A 105 8.18 4.95 26.23
CA LYS A 105 7.34 5.29 27.38
C LYS A 105 7.52 4.29 28.52
N VAL A 106 7.54 3.00 28.22
CA VAL A 106 7.72 1.93 29.21
C VAL A 106 9.15 1.97 29.79
N ASP A 107 10.17 2.17 28.96
CA ASP A 107 11.56 2.26 29.42
C ASP A 107 11.80 3.49 30.30
N THR A 108 11.14 4.60 30.00
CA THR A 108 11.17 5.81 30.85
C THR A 108 10.53 5.53 32.21
N ALA A 109 9.42 4.79 32.25
CA ALA A 109 8.76 4.39 33.49
C ALA A 109 9.63 3.42 34.34
N ILE A 110 10.38 2.52 33.70
CA ILE A 110 11.33 1.64 34.37
C ILE A 110 12.48 2.44 34.98
N LYS A 111 13.10 3.35 34.21
CA LYS A 111 14.18 4.21 34.70
C LYS A 111 13.75 5.09 35.86
N ALA A 112 12.50 5.57 35.84
CA ALA A 112 11.91 6.34 36.92
C ALA A 112 11.49 5.49 38.14
N GLY A 113 11.71 4.17 38.12
CA GLY A 113 11.36 3.27 39.21
C GLY A 113 9.85 3.09 39.42
N LYS A 114 9.03 3.34 38.39
CA LYS A 114 7.57 3.20 38.47
C LYS A 114 7.13 1.74 38.33
N ILE A 115 7.81 1.00 37.47
CA ILE A 115 7.50 -0.40 37.16
C ILE A 115 8.78 -1.25 37.14
N PRO A 116 8.69 -2.54 37.49
CA PRO A 116 9.85 -3.43 37.47
C PRO A 116 10.23 -3.81 36.03
N PRO A 117 11.53 -3.95 35.71
CA PRO A 117 11.99 -4.37 34.38
C PRO A 117 11.39 -5.71 33.91
N ALA A 118 11.17 -6.64 34.84
CA ALA A 118 10.57 -7.95 34.57
C ALA A 118 9.17 -7.86 33.96
N ARG A 119 8.43 -6.77 34.19
CA ARG A 119 7.07 -6.56 33.63
C ARG A 119 7.06 -5.73 32.34
N LYS A 120 8.23 -5.37 31.78
CA LYS A 120 8.33 -4.57 30.55
C LYS A 120 7.45 -5.12 29.43
N GLY A 121 7.59 -6.41 29.11
CA GLY A 121 6.83 -7.05 28.04
C GLY A 121 5.31 -7.00 28.24
N HIS A 122 4.84 -7.15 29.49
CA HIS A 122 3.42 -7.06 29.80
C HIS A 122 2.87 -5.65 29.60
N TRP A 123 3.62 -4.63 30.03
CA TRP A 123 3.24 -3.23 29.85
C TRP A 123 3.24 -2.80 28.39
N ILE A 124 4.20 -3.25 27.58
CA ILE A 124 4.21 -2.99 26.14
C ILE A 124 2.93 -3.55 25.51
N THR A 125 2.60 -4.82 25.77
CA THR A 125 1.38 -5.45 25.23
C THR A 125 0.12 -4.70 25.67
N LEU A 126 0.03 -4.29 26.93
CA LEU A 126 -1.12 -3.55 27.43
C LEU A 126 -1.28 -2.19 26.76
N VAL A 127 -0.21 -1.40 26.65
CA VAL A 127 -0.26 -0.05 26.07
C VAL A 127 -0.45 -0.10 24.55
N THR A 128 0.05 -1.14 23.88
CA THR A 128 -0.25 -1.37 22.45
C THR A 128 -1.74 -1.66 22.21
N ASN A 129 -2.40 -2.37 23.12
CA ASN A 129 -3.82 -2.69 23.01
C ASN A 129 -4.74 -1.55 23.50
N ASP A 130 -4.29 -0.77 24.48
CA ASP A 130 -5.02 0.36 25.05
C ASP A 130 -4.06 1.53 25.36
N GLY A 131 -4.14 2.58 24.53
CA GLY A 131 -3.30 3.77 24.67
C GLY A 131 -3.52 4.54 25.97
N ALA A 132 -4.71 4.46 26.59
CA ALA A 132 -5.02 5.18 27.83
C ALA A 132 -4.18 4.66 29.01
N LEU A 133 -3.78 3.38 28.97
CA LEU A 133 -2.89 2.80 29.99
C LEU A 133 -1.49 3.40 29.98
N GLY A 134 -1.05 3.98 28.86
CA GLY A 134 0.20 4.74 28.79
C GLY A 134 0.16 6.02 29.62
N GLU A 135 -1.00 6.69 29.66
CA GLU A 135 -1.21 7.89 30.49
C GLU A 135 -1.27 7.53 31.97
N VAL A 136 -1.93 6.41 32.30
CA VAL A 136 -1.93 5.86 33.66
C VAL A 136 -0.50 5.57 34.12
N LEU A 137 0.31 4.92 33.28
CA LEU A 137 1.73 4.65 33.56
C LEU A 137 2.53 5.95 33.77
N ALA A 138 2.23 6.99 33.00
CA ALA A 138 2.84 8.31 33.18
C ALA A 138 2.42 8.97 34.51
N SER A 139 1.18 8.76 34.96
CA SER A 139 0.66 9.32 36.21
C SER A 139 1.17 8.63 37.48
N MET A 140 1.72 7.41 37.38
CA MET A 140 2.24 6.68 38.54
C MET A 140 3.39 7.43 39.24
N PRO A 141 3.44 7.39 40.59
CA PRO A 141 4.51 8.02 41.35
C PRO A 141 5.87 7.41 40.99
N ALA A 142 6.89 8.26 40.89
CA ALA A 142 8.27 7.81 40.68
C ALA A 142 8.86 7.17 41.95
N ASN A 143 9.90 6.36 41.77
CA ASN A 143 10.66 5.73 42.86
C ASN A 143 9.83 4.80 43.77
N VAL A 144 8.79 4.16 43.22
CA VAL A 144 8.08 3.06 43.90
C VAL A 144 9.02 1.87 44.09
N LEU A 145 9.90 1.66 43.12
CA LEU A 145 11.02 0.74 43.20
C LEU A 145 12.31 1.54 43.41
N PRO A 146 13.16 1.16 44.37
CA PRO A 146 14.45 1.79 44.56
C PRO A 146 15.31 1.59 43.31
N VAL A 147 15.53 2.68 42.57
CA VAL A 147 16.40 2.72 41.38
C VAL A 147 17.72 3.44 41.65
N ALA A 148 17.87 3.99 42.86
CA ALA A 148 19.11 4.56 43.39
C ALA A 148 19.48 3.85 44.70
N GLU A 149 20.79 3.69 44.95
CA GLU A 149 21.31 3.07 46.17
C GLU A 149 21.02 3.95 47.39
N ILE A 150 20.02 3.57 48.18
CA ILE A 150 19.77 4.18 49.50
C ILE A 150 20.71 3.50 50.50
N GLY A 151 21.97 3.92 50.52
CA GLY A 151 22.93 3.40 51.50
C GLY A 151 24.35 3.24 50.99
N HIS A 152 24.94 4.30 50.45
CA HIS A 152 26.41 4.37 50.45
C HIS A 152 26.82 4.96 51.81
N SER A 153 27.43 4.14 52.67
CA SER A 153 28.05 4.60 53.91
C SER A 153 29.28 5.45 53.56
N GLY A 154 29.05 6.71 53.21
CA GLY A 154 30.07 7.74 53.12
C GLY A 154 30.52 8.11 54.53
N GLY A 155 31.64 7.53 54.95
CA GLY A 155 32.30 7.83 56.21
C GLY A 155 33.68 7.18 56.22
N ALA A 156 34.48 7.48 55.20
CA ALA A 156 35.91 7.19 55.23
C ALA A 156 36.62 8.32 55.99
N GLU A 157 36.42 8.38 57.31
CA GLU A 157 37.22 9.23 58.20
C GLU A 157 37.38 8.44 59.52
N ASP A 158 38.62 8.10 59.87
CA ASP A 158 39.08 7.35 61.05
C ASP A 158 38.86 5.82 61.12
N ALA A 159 39.55 5.10 60.22
CA ALA A 159 40.02 3.74 60.50
C ALA A 159 41.49 3.75 60.98
N ALA A 160 41.80 4.63 61.94
CA ALA A 160 43.15 4.82 62.48
C ALA A 160 43.38 4.15 63.84
N GLU A 161 42.58 3.15 64.23
CA GLU A 161 42.95 2.25 65.32
C GLU A 161 42.81 0.77 64.89
N PRO A 162 43.90 -0.03 64.96
CA PRO A 162 43.81 -1.46 64.70
C PRO A 162 42.98 -2.12 65.80
N ALA A 163 41.87 -2.74 65.41
CA ALA A 163 40.97 -3.39 66.33
C ALA A 163 41.69 -4.52 67.10
N GLU A 164 41.70 -4.45 68.44
CA GLU A 164 42.47 -5.32 69.35
C GLU A 164 42.05 -6.81 69.38
N TRP A 165 41.12 -7.24 68.54
CA TRP A 165 40.63 -8.62 68.51
C TRP A 165 41.41 -9.54 67.54
N PHE A 166 42.41 -9.00 66.84
CA PHE A 166 43.45 -9.79 66.15
C PHE A 166 44.76 -9.77 66.97
N ARG A 167 44.73 -10.32 68.19
CA ARG A 167 45.93 -10.77 68.92
C ARG A 167 45.78 -12.21 69.35
#